data_AF-A0A7S2IRI4-F1
#
_entry.id   AF-A0A7S2IRI4-F1
#
_cell.length_a   1.000
_cell.length_b   1.000
_cell.length_c   1.000
_cell.angle_alpha   90.00
_cell.angle_beta   90.00
_cell.angle_gamma   90.00
#
_symmetry.space_group_name_H-M   'P 1'
#
loop_
_entity.id
_entity.type
_entity.pdbx_description
1 polymer ?
#
loop_
_entity_poly.entity_id
_entity_poly.type
_entity_poly.pdbx_seq_one_letter_code
_entity_poly.pdbx_strand_id
1 'polypeptide(L)'
;MTDAGPALMGIGTGSGRTRAHDAAVAAVSSPLLDFPIQKARGVVFTITGNSDMSLQEVNQVAAVIADICADDANIIFGTSVDETYGDEMS
;
A
#
# COMPACT_ATOMS: atom_id res chain seq x y z
N MET A 1 -8.57 12.00 -15.48
CA MET A 1 -7.27 11.30 -15.32
C MET A 1 -6.43 11.49 -16.59
N THR A 2 -6.06 12.73 -16.93
CA THR A 2 -5.50 13.05 -18.27
C THR A 2 -4.04 13.54 -18.21
N ASP A 3 -3.45 13.69 -17.01
CA ASP A 3 -2.13 14.34 -16.83
C ASP A 3 -1.20 13.60 -15.83
N ALA A 4 -1.54 12.38 -15.40
CA ALA A 4 -0.87 11.73 -14.27
C ALA A 4 0.50 11.10 -14.62
N GLY A 5 0.94 11.13 -15.88
CA GLY A 5 2.14 10.40 -16.30
C GLY A 5 1.98 8.88 -16.21
N PRO A 6 3.07 8.11 -16.30
CA PRO A 6 3.02 6.66 -16.18
C PRO A 6 2.62 6.25 -14.75
N ALA A 7 1.59 5.41 -14.64
CA ALA A 7 1.15 4.81 -13.38
C ALA A 7 1.80 3.44 -13.20
N LEU A 8 2.30 3.18 -11.99
CA LEU A 8 2.86 1.89 -11.60
C LEU A 8 1.98 1.29 -10.51
N MET A 9 1.85 -0.03 -10.52
CA MET A 9 1.06 -0.76 -9.55
C MET A 9 1.92 -1.87 -8.97
N GLY A 10 2.18 -1.78 -7.66
CA GLY A 10 2.72 -2.86 -6.87
C GLY A 10 1.61 -3.55 -6.12
N ILE A 11 1.71 -4.87 -5.99
CA ILE A 11 0.82 -5.68 -5.15
C ILE A 11 1.73 -6.39 -4.17
N GLY A 12 1.37 -6.34 -2.89
CA GLY A 12 2.01 -7.07 -1.82
C GLY A 12 0.98 -7.90 -1.10
N THR A 13 1.43 -8.97 -0.46
CA THR A 13 0.59 -9.75 0.46
C THR A 13 1.39 -10.01 1.73
N GLY A 14 0.69 -10.03 2.85
CA GLY A 14 1.25 -10.32 4.16
C GLY A 14 0.27 -11.16 4.98
N SER A 15 0.80 -11.88 5.96
CA SER A 15 0.01 -12.74 6.84
C SER A 15 0.54 -12.67 8.27
N GLY A 16 -0.29 -12.98 9.27
CA GLY A 16 0.12 -12.96 10.68
C GLY A 16 0.17 -11.57 11.30
N ARG A 17 0.92 -11.44 12.41
CA ARG A 17 0.95 -10.22 13.24
C ARG A 17 1.59 -9.00 12.57
N THR A 18 2.39 -9.21 11.53
CA THR A 18 3.08 -8.15 10.78
C THR A 18 2.54 -8.01 9.35
N ARG A 19 1.37 -8.60 9.06
CA ARG A 19 0.77 -8.63 7.71
C ARG A 19 0.73 -7.26 7.04
N ALA A 20 0.43 -6.21 7.78
CA ALA A 20 0.36 -4.85 7.27
C ALA A 20 1.72 -4.32 6.79
N HIS A 21 2.75 -4.47 7.62
CA HIS A 21 4.10 -4.05 7.25
C HIS A 21 4.65 -4.90 6.08
N ASP A 22 4.46 -6.22 6.15
CA ASP A 22 4.97 -7.14 5.15
C ASP A 22 4.28 -6.94 3.79
N ALA A 23 2.97 -6.71 3.77
CA ALA A 23 2.22 -6.36 2.57
C ALA A 23 2.70 -5.03 1.98
N ALA A 24 2.92 -4.00 2.81
CA ALA A 24 3.43 -2.72 2.35
C ALA A 24 4.82 -2.85 1.72
N VAL A 25 5.75 -3.54 2.39
CA VAL A 25 7.12 -3.77 1.90
C VAL A 25 7.12 -4.60 0.61
N ALA A 26 6.28 -5.63 0.53
CA ALA A 26 6.13 -6.44 -0.67
C ALA A 26 5.56 -5.64 -1.84
N ALA A 27 4.59 -4.74 -1.58
CA ALA A 27 4.01 -3.88 -2.60
C ALA A 27 5.04 -2.90 -3.17
N VAL A 28 5.81 -2.22 -2.31
CA VAL A 28 6.85 -1.26 -2.77
C VAL A 28 8.06 -1.94 -3.41
N SER A 29 8.34 -3.20 -3.03
CA SER A 29 9.43 -4.01 -3.61
C SER A 29 8.99 -4.82 -4.83
N SER A 30 7.75 -4.65 -5.28
CA SER A 30 7.22 -5.41 -6.41
C SER A 30 7.98 -5.06 -7.69
N PRO A 31 8.40 -6.05 -8.50
CA PRO A 31 9.16 -5.83 -9.73
C PRO A 31 8.36 -5.08 -10.83
N LEU A 32 7.07 -4.81 -10.59
CA LEU A 32 6.24 -3.96 -11.44
C LEU A 32 6.46 -2.46 -11.20
N LEU A 33 7.20 -2.08 -10.16
CA LEU A 33 7.62 -0.72 -9.87
C LEU A 33 9.02 -0.45 -10.43
N ASP A 34 9.08 -0.21 -11.74
CA ASP A 34 10.33 0.03 -12.48
C ASP A 34 10.84 1.49 -12.37
N PHE A 35 10.11 2.35 -11.65
CA PHE A 35 10.45 3.75 -11.43
C PHE A 35 10.48 4.05 -9.93
N PRO A 36 11.46 4.80 -9.41
CA PRO A 36 11.58 5.07 -7.98
C PRO A 36 10.35 5.82 -7.46
N ILE A 37 9.64 5.21 -6.51
CA ILE A 37 8.46 5.75 -5.80
C ILE A 37 8.75 7.13 -5.19
N GLN A 38 10.01 7.42 -4.89
CA GLN A 38 10.51 8.70 -4.38
C GLN A 38 10.15 9.93 -5.22
N LYS A 39 9.78 9.77 -6.50
CA LYS A 39 9.35 10.88 -7.36
C LYS A 39 7.84 10.89 -7.64
N ALA A 40 7.08 9.99 -7.04
CA ALA A 40 5.65 9.91 -7.23
C ALA A 40 4.96 11.11 -6.57
N ARG A 41 4.27 11.94 -7.37
CA ARG A 41 3.46 13.08 -6.88
C ARG A 41 2.06 12.66 -6.42
N GLY A 42 1.63 11.46 -6.79
CA GLY A 42 0.32 10.93 -6.45
C GLY A 42 0.45 9.44 -6.20
N VAL A 43 -0.01 9.00 -5.03
CA VAL A 43 0.06 7.62 -4.58
C VAL A 43 -1.34 7.21 -4.18
N VAL A 44 -1.81 6.10 -4.75
CA VAL A 44 -3.08 5.50 -4.38
C VAL A 44 -2.78 4.08 -3.93
N PHE A 45 -3.13 3.75 -2.70
CA PHE A 45 -3.05 2.38 -2.21
C PHE A 45 -4.39 1.96 -1.63
N THR A 46 -4.73 0.69 -1.80
CA THR A 46 -5.93 0.08 -1.23
C THR A 46 -5.49 -1.11 -0.41
N ILE A 47 -5.88 -1.13 0.85
CA ILE A 47 -5.62 -2.25 1.75
C ILE A 47 -6.85 -3.12 1.73
N THR A 48 -6.68 -4.40 1.45
CA THR A 48 -7.73 -5.40 1.55
C THR A 48 -7.37 -6.42 2.60
N GLY A 49 -8.33 -6.76 3.46
CA GLY A 49 -8.12 -7.76 4.49
C GLY A 49 -9.38 -8.02 5.28
N ASN A 50 -9.24 -8.78 6.36
CA ASN A 50 -10.38 -9.24 7.14
C ASN A 50 -11.04 -8.14 7.99
N SER A 51 -12.16 -8.48 8.61
CA SER A 51 -12.89 -7.61 9.56
C SER A 51 -12.10 -7.27 10.83
N ASP A 52 -10.95 -7.91 11.06
CA ASP A 52 -10.04 -7.65 12.19
C ASP A 52 -9.04 -6.53 11.87
N MET A 53 -9.11 -5.94 10.68
CA MET A 53 -8.20 -4.88 10.26
C MET A 53 -8.31 -3.65 11.15
N SER A 54 -7.18 -3.30 11.78
CA SER A 54 -7.11 -2.20 12.73
C SER A 54 -6.58 -0.92 12.08
N LEU A 55 -6.96 0.23 12.64
CA LEU A 55 -6.40 1.53 12.22
C LEU A 55 -4.87 1.59 12.41
N GLN A 56 -4.32 0.82 13.34
CA GLN A 56 -2.87 0.74 13.58
C GLN A 56 -2.15 0.10 12.39
N GLU A 57 -2.70 -0.98 11.84
CA GLU A 57 -2.17 -1.65 10.64
C GLU A 57 -2.17 -0.72 9.43
N VAL A 58 -3.28 -0.02 9.20
CA VAL A 58 -3.42 0.97 8.12
C VAL A 58 -2.38 2.08 8.27
N ASN A 59 -2.19 2.60 9.49
CA ASN A 59 -1.16 3.62 9.75
C ASN A 59 0.25 3.09 9.49
N GLN A 60 0.52 1.81 9.80
CA GLN A 60 1.82 1.21 9.58
C GLN A 60 2.15 1.08 8.09
N VAL A 61 1.18 0.66 7.27
CA VAL A 61 1.28 0.66 5.81
C VAL A 61 1.50 2.08 5.28
N ALA A 62 0.68 3.02 5.74
CA ALA A 62 0.76 4.42 5.31
C ALA A 62 2.13 5.04 5.64
N ALA A 63 2.68 4.74 6.82
CA ALA A 63 4.00 5.22 7.24
C ALA A 63 5.13 4.70 6.35
N VAL A 64 5.12 3.40 6.01
CA VAL A 64 6.11 2.79 5.11
C VAL A 64 6.05 3.43 3.73
N ILE A 65 4.84 3.64 3.19
CA ILE A 65 4.66 4.27 1.88
C ILE A 65 5.11 5.74 1.94
N ALA A 66 4.70 6.49 2.96
CA ALA A 66 5.05 7.90 3.10
C ALA A 66 6.55 8.14 3.25
N ASP A 67 7.28 7.25 3.94
CA ASP A 67 8.74 7.35 4.12
C ASP A 67 9.52 7.20 2.79
N ILE A 68 8.95 6.47 1.83
CA ILE A 68 9.57 6.18 0.54
C ILE A 68 9.12 7.19 -0.55
N CYS A 69 7.98 7.84 -0.35
CA CYS A 69 7.42 8.83 -1.29
C CYS A 69 8.03 10.23 -1.09
N ALA A 70 7.73 11.15 -2.03
CA ALA A 70 8.09 12.55 -1.86
C ALA A 70 7.25 13.22 -0.76
N ASP A 71 7.83 14.19 -0.03
CA ASP A 71 7.12 14.97 1.00
C ASP A 71 5.88 15.72 0.48
N ASP A 72 5.82 16.03 -0.82
CA ASP A 72 4.70 16.71 -1.47
C ASP A 72 3.73 15.75 -2.19
N ALA A 73 3.91 14.44 -2.02
CA ALA A 73 3.07 13.43 -2.66
C ALA A 73 1.64 13.48 -2.11
N ASN A 74 0.65 13.49 -3.01
CA ASN A 74 -0.74 13.33 -2.63
C ASN A 74 -1.05 11.84 -2.41
N ILE A 75 -1.22 11.44 -1.16
CA ILE A 75 -1.46 10.05 -0.77
C ILE A 75 -2.96 9.84 -0.52
N ILE A 76 -3.57 8.94 -1.31
CA ILE A 76 -4.95 8.50 -1.16
C ILE A 76 -4.93 7.04 -0.70
N PHE A 77 -5.56 6.78 0.44
CA PHE A 77 -5.70 5.43 0.96
C PHE A 77 -7.15 4.96 0.88
N GLY A 78 -7.32 3.69 0.53
CA GLY A 78 -8.58 2.98 0.59
C GLY A 78 -8.46 1.76 1.50
N THR A 79 -9.55 1.38 2.14
CA THR A 79 -9.65 0.13 2.90
C THR A 79 -10.86 -0.63 2.42
N SER A 80 -10.67 -1.90 2.06
CA SER A 80 -11.74 -2.82 1.73
C SER A 80 -11.71 -3.97 2.71
N VAL A 81 -12.87 -4.30 3.27
CA VAL A 81 -13.02 -5.43 4.18
C VAL A 81 -13.58 -6.59 3.39
N ASP A 82 -12.87 -7.71 3.39
CA ASP A 82 -13.28 -8.95 2.75
C ASP A 82 -13.05 -10.12 3.70
N GLU A 83 -14.14 -10.76 4.13
CA GLU A 83 -14.10 -11.87 5.10
C GLU A 83 -13.46 -13.14 4.52
N THR A 84 -13.24 -13.23 3.21
CA THR A 84 -12.55 -14.36 2.59
C THR A 84 -11.04 -14.34 2.83
N TYR A 85 -10.47 -13.19 3.21
CA TYR A 85 -9.03 -13.01 3.40
C TYR A 85 -8.49 -13.67 4.69
N GLY A 86 -9.34 -14.11 5.63
CA GLY A 86 -8.88 -14.85 6.80
C GLY A 86 -7.86 -14.07 7.63
N ASP A 87 -6.60 -14.52 7.66
CA ASP A 87 -5.48 -13.84 8.35
C ASP A 87 -4.59 -13.02 7.40
N GLU A 88 -4.88 -13.04 6.10
CA GLU A 88 -4.11 -12.38 5.05
C GLU A 88 -4.53 -10.91 4.85
N MET A 89 -3.59 -10.11 4.36
CA MET A 89 -3.77 -8.72 3.96
C MET A 89 -3.03 -8.47 2.63
N SER A 90 -3.61 -7.66 1.76
CA SER A 90 -3.03 -7.21 0.48
C SER A 90 -3.08 -5.69 0.30
#